data_AF-A0AAU5AE16-F1
#
_entry.id   AF-A0AAU5AE16-F1
#
_cell.length_a   1.000
_cell.length_b   1.000
_cell.length_c   1.000
_cell.angle_alpha   90.00
_cell.angle_beta   90.00
_cell.angle_gamma   90.00
#
_symmetry.space_group_name_H-M   'P 1'
#
loop_
_entity.id
_entity.type
_entity.pdbx_description
1 polymer ?
#
loop_
_entity_poly.entity_id
_entity_poly.type
_entity_poly.pdbx_seq_one_letter_code
_entity_poly.pdbx_strand_id
1 'polypeptide(L)'
;MRWLMLYARSRQVPASLAAVVIGAVAVWALARDEGTGPGDPRLPVLILATGAMAFSIGLGGQDLALDRTAAIRWMPRRATHVLLAGAVVAATLLTLQTMGASTATTAFVVRDSAGLMGLAALGAALSGGQYAWTLPFAWLSFSFFAPPPTSAPMEVATWMLLPPGTATGTWTALTLTVVGTAAYAVAGPRR
;
A
#
# COMPACT_ATOMS: atom_id res chain seq x y z
N MET A 1 -24.29 -5.33 11.66
CA MET A 1 -22.91 -5.18 12.18
C MET A 1 -22.07 -6.47 12.11
N ARG A 2 -22.61 -7.66 12.43
CA ARG A 2 -21.87 -8.95 12.38
C ARG A 2 -21.12 -9.23 11.05
N TRP A 3 -21.75 -8.99 9.90
CA TRP A 3 -21.18 -9.31 8.58
C TRP A 3 -19.90 -8.53 8.23
N LEU A 4 -19.84 -7.23 8.53
CA LEU A 4 -18.65 -6.42 8.26
C LEU A 4 -17.46 -6.88 9.10
N MET A 5 -17.71 -7.21 10.38
CA MET A 5 -16.67 -7.71 11.27
C MET A 5 -16.17 -9.09 10.84
N LEU A 6 -17.07 -9.97 10.40
CA LEU A 6 -16.70 -11.27 9.83
C LEU A 6 -15.86 -11.11 8.56
N TYR A 7 -16.25 -10.19 7.67
CA TYR A 7 -15.47 -9.86 6.47
C TYR A 7 -14.09 -9.30 6.81
N ALA A 8 -14.02 -8.36 7.76
CA ALA A 8 -12.75 -7.79 8.19
C ALA A 8 -11.82 -8.86 8.79
N ARG A 9 -12.35 -9.78 9.60
CA ARG A 9 -11.59 -10.90 10.17
C ARG A 9 -11.13 -11.90 9.11
N SER A 10 -11.99 -12.27 8.15
CA SER A 10 -11.59 -13.20 7.08
C SER A 10 -10.49 -12.60 6.19
N ARG A 11 -10.45 -11.28 6.09
CA ARG A 11 -9.41 -10.51 5.38
C ARG A 11 -8.23 -10.06 6.26
N GLN A 12 -8.10 -10.59 7.48
CA GLN A 12 -7.00 -10.27 8.41
C GLN A 12 -6.85 -8.77 8.75
N VAL A 13 -7.88 -7.95 8.53
CA VAL A 13 -7.83 -6.49 8.72
C VAL A 13 -7.38 -6.08 10.13
N PRO A 14 -7.87 -6.68 11.23
CA PRO A 14 -7.40 -6.32 12.56
C PRO A 14 -5.90 -6.61 12.78
N ALA A 15 -5.41 -7.75 12.27
CA ALA A 15 -4.01 -8.14 12.40
C ALA A 15 -3.11 -7.24 11.54
N SER A 16 -3.50 -6.96 10.29
CA SER A 16 -2.81 -6.01 9.41
C SER A 16 -2.75 -4.61 10.04
N LEU A 17 -3.87 -4.11 10.58
CA LEU A 17 -3.91 -2.81 11.24
C LEU A 17 -2.97 -2.76 12.45
N ALA A 18 -2.98 -3.80 13.30
CA ALA A 18 -2.06 -3.89 14.42
C ALA A 18 -0.60 -3.88 13.95
N ALA A 19 -0.26 -4.65 12.92
CA ALA A 19 1.08 -4.68 12.34
C ALA A 19 1.50 -3.31 11.78
N VAL A 20 0.61 -2.62 11.05
CA VAL A 20 0.88 -1.26 10.55
C VAL A 20 1.15 -0.33 11.71
N VAL A 21 0.25 -0.25 12.71
CA VAL A 21 0.38 0.68 13.85
C VAL A 21 1.64 0.40 14.66
N ILE A 22 1.91 -0.86 15.00
CA ILE A 22 3.12 -1.23 15.77
C ILE A 22 4.37 -0.87 14.98
N GLY A 23 4.44 -1.22 13.69
CA GLY A 23 5.58 -0.90 12.83
C GLY A 23 5.80 0.60 12.67
N ALA A 24 4.72 1.34 12.42
CA ALA A 24 4.73 2.80 12.34
C ALA A 24 5.26 3.46 13.61
N VAL A 25 4.75 3.06 14.78
CA VAL A 25 5.16 3.59 16.08
C VAL A 25 6.62 3.21 16.39
N ALA A 26 7.05 2.00 16.06
CA ALA A 26 8.44 1.58 16.24
C ALA A 26 9.41 2.42 15.38
N VAL A 27 9.10 2.63 14.09
CA VAL A 27 9.91 3.47 13.20
C VAL A 27 9.94 4.92 13.70
N TRP A 28 8.79 5.47 14.08
CA TRP A 28 8.71 6.81 14.67
C TRP A 28 9.55 6.92 15.95
N ALA A 29 9.48 5.93 16.83
CA ALA A 29 10.22 5.91 18.09
C ALA A 29 11.74 5.87 17.90
N LEU A 30 12.21 5.29 16.79
CA LEU A 30 13.63 5.22 16.44
C LEU A 30 14.12 6.46 15.70
N ALA A 31 13.26 7.14 14.93
CA ALA A 31 13.66 8.26 14.06
C ALA A 31 13.41 9.66 14.67
N ARG A 32 12.78 9.74 15.84
CA ARG A 32 12.37 11.00 16.47
C ARG A 32 13.50 11.92 16.95
N ASP A 33 14.74 11.43 16.98
CA ASP A 33 15.93 12.24 17.31
C ASP A 33 16.69 12.74 16.06
N GLU A 34 16.26 12.36 14.85
CA GLU A 34 16.86 12.88 13.62
C GLU A 34 16.35 14.31 13.36
N GLY A 35 17.28 15.25 13.22
CA GLY A 35 17.04 16.70 13.30
C GLY A 35 16.09 17.31 12.25
N THR A 36 15.79 18.61 12.46
CA THR A 36 14.83 19.47 11.74
C THR A 36 15.19 19.83 10.28
N GLY A 37 15.78 18.91 9.52
CA GLY A 37 16.00 19.06 8.08
C GLY A 37 14.76 18.66 7.25
N PRO A 38 14.76 18.91 5.92
CA PRO A 38 13.78 18.29 5.04
C PRO A 38 13.85 16.77 5.22
N GLY A 39 12.75 16.15 5.68
CA GLY A 39 12.73 14.73 6.01
C GLY A 39 13.05 13.86 4.79
N ASP A 40 13.94 12.87 4.95
CA ASP A 40 14.22 11.87 3.91
C ASP A 40 12.91 11.16 3.52
N PRO A 41 12.48 11.20 2.24
CA PRO A 41 11.24 10.55 1.79
C PRO A 41 11.26 9.03 1.99
N ARG A 42 12.44 8.41 2.17
CA ARG A 42 12.56 6.96 2.37
C ARG A 42 11.82 6.48 3.62
N LEU A 43 11.86 7.21 4.73
CA LEU A 43 11.18 6.77 5.96
C LEU A 43 9.65 6.73 5.80
N PRO A 44 8.99 7.81 5.34
CA PRO A 44 7.58 7.78 4.96
C PRO A 44 7.26 6.62 3.99
N VAL A 45 8.03 6.45 2.92
CA VAL A 45 7.79 5.39 1.93
C VAL A 45 7.94 4.00 2.53
N LEU A 46 8.90 3.79 3.43
CA LEU A 46 9.07 2.53 4.15
C LEU A 46 7.82 2.20 4.98
N ILE A 47 7.27 3.18 5.71
CA ILE A 47 6.04 3.01 6.50
C ILE A 47 4.86 2.68 5.59
N LEU A 48 4.69 3.41 4.48
CA LEU A 48 3.59 3.17 3.54
C LEU A 48 3.70 1.80 2.86
N ALA A 49 4.91 1.42 2.43
CA ALA A 49 5.14 0.16 1.74
C ALA A 49 4.96 -1.04 2.69
N THR A 50 5.50 -0.97 3.90
CA THR A 50 5.26 -2.01 4.93
C THR A 50 3.79 -2.12 5.31
N GLY A 51 3.07 -0.98 5.38
CA GLY A 51 1.63 -0.96 5.55
C GLY A 51 0.88 -1.67 4.41
N ALA A 52 1.23 -1.38 3.16
CA ALA A 52 0.66 -2.05 1.99
C ALA A 52 0.98 -3.55 1.97
N MET A 53 2.20 -3.96 2.34
CA MET A 53 2.59 -5.37 2.48
C MET A 53 1.74 -6.06 3.56
N ALA A 54 1.55 -5.44 4.72
CA ALA A 54 0.73 -6.00 5.81
C ALA A 54 -0.74 -6.18 5.39
N PHE A 55 -1.31 -5.24 4.66
CA PHE A 55 -2.67 -5.36 4.12
C PHE A 55 -2.79 -6.34 2.95
N SER A 56 -1.70 -6.57 2.21
CA SER A 56 -1.70 -7.52 1.08
C SER A 56 -2.02 -8.96 1.50
N ILE A 57 -1.72 -9.33 2.75
CA ILE A 57 -2.04 -10.63 3.36
C ILE A 57 -3.55 -10.90 3.29
N GLY A 58 -4.38 -9.86 3.44
CA GLY A 58 -5.83 -9.95 3.37
C GLY A 58 -6.39 -10.21 1.97
N LEU A 59 -5.61 -9.99 0.92
CA LEU A 59 -6.09 -10.07 -0.46
C LEU A 59 -6.31 -11.52 -0.93
N GLY A 60 -5.70 -12.51 -0.28
CA GLY A 60 -5.98 -13.93 -0.53
C GLY A 60 -7.38 -14.36 -0.09
N GLY A 61 -7.88 -13.86 1.04
CA GLY A 61 -9.08 -14.44 1.67
C GLY A 61 -8.76 -15.81 2.31
N GLN A 62 -9.71 -16.36 3.07
CA GLN A 62 -9.51 -17.64 3.78
C GLN A 62 -9.74 -18.85 2.86
N ASP A 63 -10.66 -18.75 1.90
CA ASP A 63 -10.99 -19.83 0.97
C ASP A 63 -11.32 -19.26 -0.42
N LEU A 64 -10.42 -19.49 -1.37
CA LEU A 64 -10.55 -19.02 -2.75
C LEU A 64 -11.63 -19.73 -3.54
N ALA A 65 -11.95 -20.98 -3.21
CA ALA A 65 -13.00 -21.73 -3.88
C ALA A 65 -14.36 -21.16 -3.48
N LEU A 66 -14.55 -20.90 -2.19
CA LEU A 66 -15.77 -20.31 -1.64
C LEU A 66 -15.99 -18.87 -2.15
N ASP A 67 -14.92 -18.07 -2.20
CA ASP A 67 -14.97 -16.71 -2.76
C ASP A 67 -15.33 -16.67 -4.26
N ARG A 68 -15.17 -17.76 -5.01
CA ARG A 68 -15.52 -17.79 -6.45
C ARG A 68 -16.91 -18.34 -6.72
N THR A 69 -17.43 -19.21 -5.84
CA THR A 69 -18.74 -19.83 -6.01
C THR A 69 -19.88 -19.07 -5.33
N ALA A 70 -19.57 -18.16 -4.41
CA ALA A 70 -20.58 -17.36 -3.73
C ALA A 70 -21.33 -16.44 -4.72
N ALA A 71 -22.67 -16.46 -4.67
CA ALA A 71 -23.56 -15.63 -5.47
C ALA A 71 -23.62 -14.15 -5.01
N ILE A 72 -22.47 -13.56 -4.71
CA ILE A 72 -22.34 -12.16 -4.30
C ILE A 72 -21.46 -11.38 -5.28
N ARG A 73 -21.73 -10.07 -5.38
CA ARG A 73 -20.95 -9.16 -6.21
C ARG A 73 -19.58 -8.90 -5.57
N TRP A 74 -18.60 -9.73 -5.92
CA TRP A 74 -17.23 -9.65 -5.39
C TRP A 74 -16.44 -8.46 -5.91
N MET A 75 -16.62 -8.09 -7.18
CA MET A 75 -15.86 -7.01 -7.81
C MET A 75 -15.87 -5.70 -6.99
N PRO A 76 -17.04 -5.11 -6.63
CA PRO A 76 -17.05 -3.88 -5.84
C PRO A 76 -16.47 -4.08 -4.45
N ARG A 77 -16.69 -5.25 -3.81
CA ARG A 77 -16.16 -5.53 -2.47
C ARG A 77 -14.63 -5.59 -2.45
N ARG A 78 -14.03 -6.23 -3.45
CA ARG A 78 -12.59 -6.31 -3.64
C ARG A 78 -11.99 -4.93 -3.92
N ALA A 79 -12.61 -4.16 -4.81
CA ALA A 79 -12.18 -2.79 -5.10
C ALA A 79 -12.25 -1.90 -3.84
N THR A 80 -13.38 -1.91 -3.13
CA THR A 80 -13.54 -1.17 -1.87
C THR A 80 -12.52 -1.60 -0.82
N HIS A 81 -12.22 -2.90 -0.71
CA HIS A 81 -11.24 -3.39 0.25
C HIS A 81 -9.82 -2.87 -0.04
N VAL A 82 -9.39 -2.90 -1.31
CA VAL A 82 -8.10 -2.34 -1.75
C VAL A 82 -8.04 -0.83 -1.46
N LEU A 83 -9.07 -0.07 -1.84
CA LEU A 83 -9.10 1.38 -1.63
C LEU A 83 -9.12 1.75 -0.14
N LEU A 84 -9.90 1.03 0.68
CA LEU A 84 -9.93 1.25 2.12
C LEU A 84 -8.61 0.88 2.80
N ALA A 85 -7.94 -0.19 2.36
CA ALA A 85 -6.62 -0.55 2.88
C ALA A 85 -5.60 0.57 2.60
N GLY A 86 -5.58 1.10 1.37
CA GLY A 86 -4.74 2.26 1.03
C GLY A 86 -5.08 3.50 1.87
N ALA A 87 -6.36 3.79 2.06
CA ALA A 87 -6.80 4.90 2.90
C ALA A 87 -6.39 4.75 4.39
N VAL A 88 -6.45 3.53 4.93
CA VAL A 88 -6.01 3.23 6.30
C VAL A 88 -4.51 3.40 6.46
N VAL A 89 -3.72 2.94 5.49
CA VAL A 89 -2.25 3.13 5.50
C VAL A 89 -1.90 4.62 5.45
N ALA A 90 -2.55 5.39 4.56
CA ALA A 90 -2.39 6.84 4.48
C ALA A 90 -2.75 7.53 5.81
N ALA A 91 -3.93 7.22 6.35
CA ALA A 91 -4.43 7.80 7.59
C ALA A 91 -3.50 7.50 8.78
N THR A 92 -2.92 6.30 8.83
CA THR A 92 -1.99 5.92 9.89
C THR A 92 -0.76 6.82 9.89
N LEU A 93 -0.12 7.01 8.73
CA LEU A 93 1.06 7.89 8.64
C LEU A 93 0.69 9.36 8.89
N LEU A 94 -0.43 9.85 8.36
CA LEU A 94 -0.89 11.23 8.63
C LEU A 94 -1.13 11.46 10.12
N THR A 95 -1.66 10.46 10.83
CA THR A 95 -1.87 10.52 12.29
C THR A 95 -0.55 10.53 13.06
N LEU A 96 0.46 9.76 12.62
CA LEU A 96 1.79 9.84 13.24
C LEU A 96 2.44 11.21 13.06
N GLN A 97 2.25 11.86 11.91
CA GLN A 97 2.81 13.18 11.65
C GLN A 97 2.30 14.26 12.62
N THR A 98 1.08 14.11 13.16
CA THR A 98 0.58 15.03 14.21
C THR A 98 1.31 14.86 15.55
N MET A 99 2.11 13.81 15.72
CA MET A 99 2.94 13.56 16.90
C MET A 99 4.42 13.96 16.68
N GLY A 100 4.71 14.78 15.66
CA GLY A 100 6.05 15.30 15.40
C GLY A 100 6.95 14.39 14.56
N ALA A 101 6.38 13.46 13.79
CA ALA A 101 7.14 12.72 12.77
C ALA A 101 7.58 13.65 11.61
N SER A 102 8.63 13.27 10.88
CA SER A 102 9.05 14.01 9.68
C SER A 102 7.88 14.19 8.69
N THR A 103 7.75 15.41 8.16
CA THR A 103 6.51 15.85 7.50
C THR A 103 6.52 15.56 6.00
N ALA A 104 6.07 14.36 5.62
CA ALA A 104 5.69 14.09 4.23
C ALA A 104 4.36 14.79 3.90
N THR A 105 4.33 15.55 2.80
CA THR A 105 3.10 16.24 2.39
C THR A 105 1.91 15.28 2.22
N THR A 106 0.69 15.74 2.50
CA THR A 106 -0.52 14.90 2.33
C THR A 106 -0.65 14.35 0.91
N ALA A 107 -0.30 15.14 -0.11
CA ALA A 107 -0.33 14.71 -1.51
C ALA A 107 0.61 13.52 -1.77
N PHE A 108 1.82 13.56 -1.20
CA PHE A 108 2.79 12.46 -1.25
C PHE A 108 2.21 11.20 -0.59
N VAL A 109 1.69 11.33 0.63
CA VAL A 109 1.16 10.19 1.39
C VAL A 109 -0.01 9.52 0.68
N VAL A 110 -0.95 10.30 0.14
CA VAL A 110 -2.13 9.79 -0.57
C VAL A 110 -1.72 9.11 -1.88
N ARG A 111 -0.86 9.74 -2.68
CA ARG A 111 -0.35 9.19 -3.94
C ARG A 111 0.31 7.83 -3.71
N ASP A 112 1.21 7.77 -2.75
CA ASP A 112 2.03 6.58 -2.50
C ASP A 112 1.21 5.44 -1.90
N SER A 113 0.33 5.74 -0.96
CA SER A 113 -0.58 4.73 -0.40
C SER A 113 -1.48 4.11 -1.47
N ALA A 114 -2.01 4.93 -2.38
CA ALA A 114 -2.85 4.46 -3.48
C ALA A 114 -2.04 3.57 -4.44
N GLY A 115 -0.88 4.07 -4.92
CA GLY A 115 -0.04 3.33 -5.87
C GLY A 115 0.50 2.01 -5.29
N LEU A 116 0.94 2.01 -4.03
CA LEU A 116 1.44 0.81 -3.34
C LEU A 116 0.34 -0.22 -3.12
N MET A 117 -0.87 0.20 -2.75
CA MET A 117 -1.99 -0.72 -2.59
C MET A 117 -2.49 -1.26 -3.94
N GLY A 118 -2.41 -0.45 -5.00
CA GLY A 118 -2.55 -0.90 -6.39
C GLY A 118 -1.53 -1.97 -6.78
N LEU A 119 -0.25 -1.76 -6.46
CA LEU A 119 0.81 -2.76 -6.66
C LEU A 119 0.54 -4.05 -5.88
N ALA A 120 0.14 -3.96 -4.62
CA ALA A 120 -0.24 -5.13 -3.82
C ALA A 120 -1.42 -5.89 -4.44
N ALA A 121 -2.43 -5.18 -4.93
CA ALA A 121 -3.58 -5.76 -5.63
C ALA A 121 -3.16 -6.44 -6.94
N LEU A 122 -2.29 -5.82 -7.72
CA LEU A 122 -1.72 -6.41 -8.93
C LEU A 122 -0.89 -7.66 -8.59
N GLY A 123 -0.07 -7.61 -7.53
CA GLY A 123 0.67 -8.77 -7.02
C GLY A 123 -0.25 -9.93 -6.64
N ALA A 124 -1.37 -9.66 -5.96
CA ALA A 124 -2.36 -10.68 -5.65
C ALA A 124 -2.98 -11.29 -6.93
N ALA A 125 -3.33 -10.46 -7.91
CA ALA A 125 -3.92 -10.91 -9.17
C ALA A 125 -2.96 -11.75 -10.02
N LEU A 126 -1.65 -11.43 -10.00
CA LEU A 126 -0.63 -12.09 -10.83
C LEU A 126 0.04 -13.29 -10.15
N SER A 127 0.19 -13.25 -8.82
CA SER A 127 1.01 -14.19 -8.05
C SER A 127 0.25 -14.87 -6.91
N GLY A 128 -1.02 -14.51 -6.68
CA GLY A 128 -1.84 -15.06 -5.60
C GLY A 128 -1.69 -14.31 -4.29
N GLY A 129 -2.59 -14.58 -3.35
CA GLY A 129 -2.64 -13.85 -2.07
C GLY A 129 -1.37 -13.98 -1.23
N GLN A 130 -0.75 -15.18 -1.22
CA GLN A 130 0.48 -15.46 -0.47
C GLN A 130 1.67 -14.61 -0.92
N TYR A 131 1.73 -14.25 -2.21
CA TYR A 131 2.85 -13.50 -2.80
C TYR A 131 2.46 -12.07 -3.19
N ALA A 132 1.30 -11.57 -2.75
CA ALA A 132 0.83 -10.22 -3.07
C ALA A 132 1.80 -9.12 -2.61
N TRP A 133 2.51 -9.34 -1.51
CA TRP A 133 3.51 -8.42 -0.96
C TRP A 133 4.80 -8.32 -1.80
N THR A 134 5.07 -9.28 -2.67
CA THR A 134 6.36 -9.35 -3.39
C THR A 134 6.56 -8.17 -4.32
N LEU A 135 5.51 -7.72 -4.99
CA LEU A 135 5.57 -6.61 -5.93
C LEU A 135 5.86 -5.26 -5.25
N PRO A 136 5.13 -4.84 -4.19
CA PRO A 136 5.49 -3.63 -3.46
C PRO A 136 6.87 -3.74 -2.79
N PHE A 137 7.28 -4.92 -2.31
CA PHE A 137 8.61 -5.12 -1.75
C PHE A 137 9.73 -4.98 -2.79
N ALA A 138 9.59 -5.61 -3.94
CA ALA A 138 10.57 -5.51 -5.02
C ALA A 138 10.70 -4.06 -5.53
N TRP A 139 9.57 -3.36 -5.68
CA TRP A 139 9.56 -1.96 -6.12
C TRP A 139 10.21 -1.02 -5.09
N LEU A 140 9.92 -1.23 -3.81
CA LEU A 140 10.54 -0.49 -2.71
C LEU A 140 12.06 -0.71 -2.69
N SER A 141 12.47 -1.99 -2.75
CA SER A 141 13.87 -2.38 -2.73
C SER A 141 14.62 -1.73 -3.88
N PHE A 142 14.07 -1.81 -5.10
CA PHE A 142 14.65 -1.13 -6.25
C PHE A 142 14.74 0.38 -6.01
N SER A 143 13.67 1.02 -5.55
CA SER A 143 13.65 2.48 -5.34
C SER A 143 14.70 2.96 -4.34
N PHE A 144 14.98 2.19 -3.29
CA PHE A 144 15.93 2.57 -2.25
C PHE A 144 17.39 2.48 -2.70
N PHE A 145 17.71 1.54 -3.59
CA PHE A 145 19.07 1.29 -4.08
C PHE A 145 19.33 1.86 -5.48
N ALA A 146 18.29 2.29 -6.18
CA ALA A 146 18.45 2.93 -7.48
C ALA A 146 19.16 4.29 -7.34
N PRO A 147 19.99 4.67 -8.33
CA PRO A 147 20.54 6.01 -8.40
C PRO A 147 19.44 7.05 -8.58
N PRO A 148 19.71 8.34 -8.28
CA PRO A 148 18.76 9.41 -8.53
C PRO A 148 18.23 9.39 -9.98
N PRO A 149 16.93 9.63 -10.20
CA PRO A 149 16.34 9.54 -11.53
C PRO A 149 16.87 10.65 -12.44
N THR A 150 17.50 10.25 -13.54
CA THR A 150 17.98 11.14 -14.63
C THR A 150 17.23 10.93 -15.94
N SER A 151 16.21 10.06 -15.95
CA SER A 151 15.42 9.73 -17.14
C SER A 151 13.98 9.35 -16.74
N ALA A 152 13.03 9.52 -17.65
CA ALA A 152 11.62 9.19 -17.41
C ALA A 152 11.37 7.73 -16.97
N PRO A 153 12.04 6.70 -17.54
CA PRO A 153 11.90 5.33 -17.03
C PRO A 153 12.38 5.18 -15.59
N MET A 154 13.46 5.88 -15.20
CA MET A 154 13.95 5.85 -13.83
C MET A 154 12.99 6.58 -12.89
N GLU A 155 12.39 7.71 -13.32
CA GLU A 155 11.32 8.38 -12.57
C GLU A 155 10.12 7.45 -12.33
N VAL A 156 9.69 6.70 -13.36
CA VAL A 156 8.65 5.68 -13.21
C VAL A 156 9.08 4.61 -12.22
N ALA A 157 10.32 4.11 -12.31
CA ALA A 157 10.81 3.04 -11.45
C ALA A 157 11.01 3.50 -9.99
N THR A 158 11.26 4.78 -9.75
CA THR A 158 11.49 5.38 -8.42
C THR A 158 10.34 6.29 -7.97
N TRP A 159 9.17 6.16 -8.58
CA TRP A 159 8.03 7.09 -8.46
C TRP A 159 7.64 7.44 -7.02
N MET A 160 7.78 6.48 -6.10
CA MET A 160 7.47 6.59 -4.68
C MET A 160 8.43 7.54 -3.93
N LEU A 161 9.64 7.75 -4.43
CA LEU A 161 10.58 8.73 -3.86
C LEU A 161 10.48 10.11 -4.51
N LEU A 162 9.72 10.25 -5.60
CA LEU A 162 9.61 11.53 -6.29
C LEU A 162 8.83 12.56 -5.46
N PRO A 163 9.24 13.85 -5.49
CA PRO A 163 8.51 14.92 -4.82
C PRO A 163 7.01 14.97 -5.21
N PRO A 164 6.14 15.45 -4.31
CA PRO A 164 4.75 15.73 -4.66
C PRO A 164 4.66 16.73 -5.82
N GLY A 165 3.68 16.55 -6.71
CA GLY A 165 3.50 17.41 -7.90
C GLY A 165 4.29 16.97 -9.14
N THR A 166 5.17 15.97 -9.01
CA THR A 166 5.80 15.34 -10.19
C THR A 166 4.75 14.59 -11.01
N ALA A 167 4.64 14.94 -12.30
CA ALA A 167 3.65 14.33 -13.20
C ALA A 167 3.89 12.83 -13.36
N THR A 168 5.14 12.41 -13.59
CA THR A 168 5.52 11.00 -13.73
C THR A 168 5.11 10.20 -12.49
N GLY A 169 5.47 10.67 -11.29
CA GLY A 169 5.12 9.99 -10.05
C GLY A 169 3.60 9.85 -9.85
N THR A 170 2.85 10.90 -10.18
CA THR A 170 1.40 10.92 -10.06
C THR A 170 0.73 9.96 -11.04
N TRP A 171 1.13 9.97 -12.31
CA TRP A 171 0.58 9.08 -13.33
C TRP A 171 0.95 7.62 -13.10
N THR A 172 2.17 7.33 -12.63
CA THR A 172 2.57 5.97 -12.26
C THR A 172 1.71 5.45 -11.12
N ALA A 173 1.58 6.20 -10.03
CA ALA A 173 0.73 5.83 -8.89
C ALA A 173 -0.73 5.61 -9.30
N LEU A 174 -1.29 6.52 -10.09
CA LEU A 174 -2.68 6.43 -10.57
C LEU A 174 -2.87 5.18 -11.44
N THR A 175 -1.95 4.93 -12.37
CA THR A 175 -2.02 3.77 -13.27
C THR A 175 -1.96 2.47 -12.47
N LEU A 176 -1.02 2.36 -11.53
CA LEU A 176 -0.89 1.19 -10.66
C LEU A 176 -2.13 0.99 -9.78
N THR A 177 -2.69 2.08 -9.24
CA THR A 177 -3.94 2.05 -8.48
C THR A 177 -5.09 1.51 -9.33
N VAL A 178 -5.32 2.08 -10.50
CA VAL A 178 -6.43 1.72 -11.39
C VAL A 178 -6.27 0.30 -11.92
N VAL A 179 -5.11 -0.02 -12.52
CA VAL A 179 -4.85 -1.33 -13.14
C VAL A 179 -4.84 -2.43 -12.09
N GLY A 180 -4.13 -2.23 -10.98
CA GLY A 180 -4.05 -3.23 -9.91
C GLY A 180 -5.39 -3.47 -9.24
N THR A 181 -6.13 -2.41 -8.91
CA THR A 181 -7.48 -2.53 -8.32
C THR A 181 -8.45 -3.20 -9.30
N ALA A 182 -8.44 -2.81 -10.58
CA ALA A 182 -9.32 -3.41 -11.58
C ALA A 182 -8.99 -4.89 -11.81
N ALA A 183 -7.71 -5.23 -11.99
CA ALA A 183 -7.26 -6.60 -12.16
C ALA A 183 -7.68 -7.49 -10.98
N TYR A 184 -7.43 -7.03 -9.75
CA TYR A 184 -7.83 -7.75 -8.54
C TYR A 184 -9.35 -7.80 -8.34
N ALA A 185 -10.08 -6.73 -8.65
CA ALA A 185 -11.53 -6.71 -8.54
C ALA A 185 -12.18 -7.74 -9.48
N VAL A 186 -11.71 -7.82 -10.72
CA VAL A 186 -12.22 -8.73 -11.76
C VAL A 186 -11.79 -10.17 -11.48
N ALA A 187 -10.49 -10.43 -11.39
CA ALA A 187 -9.95 -11.79 -11.33
C ALA A 187 -9.91 -12.36 -9.90
N GLY A 188 -9.75 -11.48 -8.90
CA GLY A 188 -9.33 -11.90 -7.56
C GLY A 188 -7.88 -12.36 -7.55
N PRO A 189 -7.43 -12.98 -6.46
CA PRO A 189 -6.08 -13.53 -6.39
C PRO A 189 -5.93 -14.77 -7.29
N ARG A 190 -4.72 -14.95 -7.83
CA ARG A 190 -4.32 -16.17 -8.58
C ARG A 190 -4.33 -17.40 -7.67
N ARG A 191 -4.51 -18.58 -8.29
CA ARG A 191 -4.42 -19.89 -7.63
C ARG A 191 -2.99 -20.19 -7.21
#